data_AF-A0A2V9KV48-F1
#
_entry.id   AF-A0A2V9KV48-F1
#
_cell.length_a   1.000
_cell.length_b   1.000
_cell.length_c   1.000
_cell.angle_alpha   90.00
_cell.angle_beta   90.00
_cell.angle_gamma   90.00
#
_symmetry.space_group_name_H-M   'P 1'
#
loop_
_entity.id
_entity.type
_entity.pdbx_description
1 polymer ?
#
loop_
_entity_poly.entity_id
_entity_poly.type
_entity_poly.pdbx_seq_one_letter_code
_entity_poly.pdbx_strand_id
1 'polypeptide(L)'
;MTRREVLRSLAALALVGSALARPLRQNLPRPGFGRDVAPILRDRCIGCHNANLKSGGLLLDSFENLMKGGGHGPAIVPGRSGESRLVLMIKGRVAPRMPLGGELKSEEIAAIRAWIDGGAAPPETDEAPTPPAVIPEIRPAAPVTPPVTALAFDPRGRFLAAGLFEEIAFQDVTGRKTGAVKGPPDMVRALAISRDGKLLAAGGGRPAQSGEIQIRDLASRTLVKTLLGHSDAVFALAFSPDGSRLASS
;
A
#
# COMPACT_ATOMS: atom_id res chain seq x y z
N MET A 1 3.61 68.25 -82.72
CA MET A 1 2.81 68.78 -81.59
C MET A 1 3.21 68.03 -80.33
N THR A 2 3.59 68.55 -79.15
CA THR A 2 4.07 69.85 -78.63
C THR A 2 4.27 69.59 -77.11
N ARG A 3 5.39 70.07 -76.50
CA ARG A 3 5.55 70.49 -75.07
C ARG A 3 5.25 69.44 -73.96
N ARG A 4 5.75 69.46 -72.72
CA ARG A 4 6.88 70.03 -71.94
C ARG A 4 6.60 69.57 -70.48
N GLU A 5 7.62 69.57 -69.62
CA GLU A 5 7.57 69.59 -68.12
C GLU A 5 7.37 68.21 -67.42
N VAL A 6 8.37 67.63 -66.73
CA VAL A 6 9.06 68.00 -65.46
C VAL A 6 8.10 68.05 -64.27
N LEU A 7 8.19 67.07 -63.36
CA LEU A 7 8.35 67.31 -61.92
C LEU A 7 8.79 66.05 -61.17
N ARG A 8 9.82 66.24 -60.34
CA ARG A 8 10.41 65.26 -59.41
C ARG A 8 9.42 64.99 -58.27
N SER A 9 9.35 63.74 -57.82
CA SER A 9 9.03 63.43 -56.41
C SER A 9 9.64 62.11 -56.00
N LEU A 10 10.50 62.21 -54.98
CA LEU A 10 11.08 61.12 -54.20
C LEU A 10 9.97 60.42 -53.41
N ALA A 11 9.89 59.08 -53.48
CA ALA A 11 9.19 58.30 -52.48
C ALA A 11 9.96 56.99 -52.22
N ALA A 12 10.21 56.77 -50.93
CA ALA A 12 11.23 55.89 -50.39
C ALA A 12 10.93 54.40 -50.55
N LEU A 13 12.03 53.66 -50.68
CA LEU A 13 12.14 52.21 -50.68
C LEU A 13 11.71 51.66 -49.30
N ALA A 14 10.52 51.06 -49.21
CA ALA A 14 10.11 50.28 -48.04
C ALA A 14 10.52 48.81 -48.24
N LEU A 15 11.71 48.44 -47.77
CA LEU A 15 12.03 47.04 -47.52
C LEU A 15 11.22 46.58 -46.30
N VAL A 16 10.26 45.68 -46.53
CA VAL A 16 9.60 44.92 -45.48
C VAL A 16 10.63 43.92 -44.94
N GLY A 17 11.37 44.34 -43.91
CA GLY A 17 12.18 43.44 -43.10
C GLY A 17 11.26 42.50 -42.33
N SER A 18 11.20 41.24 -42.75
CA SER A 18 10.60 40.15 -41.98
C SER A 18 11.36 39.97 -40.67
N ALA A 19 10.89 40.63 -39.61
CA ALA A 19 11.35 40.39 -38.26
C ALA A 19 10.90 38.98 -37.85
N LEU A 20 11.83 38.02 -37.88
CA LEU A 20 11.69 36.76 -37.16
C LEU A 20 11.48 37.09 -35.68
N ALA A 21 10.23 37.00 -35.23
CA ALA A 21 9.89 37.08 -33.82
C ALA A 21 10.58 35.91 -33.11
N ARG A 22 11.73 36.20 -32.50
CA ARG A 22 12.45 35.30 -31.61
C ARG A 22 11.50 35.05 -30.43
N PRO A 23 11.05 33.81 -30.17
CA PRO A 23 10.13 33.57 -29.06
C PRO A 23 10.87 33.96 -27.78
N LEU A 24 10.25 34.86 -27.02
CA LEU A 24 10.70 35.22 -25.67
C LEU A 24 10.77 33.91 -24.87
N ARG A 25 11.98 33.40 -24.65
CA ARG A 25 12.22 32.44 -23.57
C ARG A 25 11.85 33.18 -22.30
N GLN A 26 10.65 32.94 -21.78
CA GLN A 26 10.33 33.35 -20.44
C GLN A 26 11.37 32.69 -19.53
N ASN A 27 12.16 33.50 -18.83
CA ASN A 27 13.11 33.08 -17.80
C ASN A 27 12.33 32.58 -16.58
N LEU A 28 11.51 31.53 -16.77
CA LEU A 28 10.99 30.78 -15.64
C LEU A 28 12.19 30.11 -14.96
N PRO A 29 12.27 30.15 -13.61
CA PRO A 29 13.32 29.45 -12.88
C PRO A 29 13.37 28.00 -13.34
N ARG A 30 14.58 27.45 -13.51
CA ARG A 30 14.71 26.02 -13.82
C ARG A 30 13.98 25.21 -12.74
N PRO A 31 13.23 24.17 -13.12
CA PRO A 31 12.58 23.31 -12.15
C PRO A 31 13.60 22.69 -11.20
N GLY A 32 13.36 22.82 -9.90
CA GLY A 32 14.20 22.30 -8.84
C GLY A 32 13.60 21.01 -8.27
N PHE A 33 14.45 20.13 -7.74
CA PHE A 33 13.99 18.84 -7.21
C PHE A 33 12.91 19.01 -6.13
N GLY A 34 13.21 19.75 -5.06
CA GLY A 34 12.30 19.90 -3.92
C GLY A 34 11.00 20.63 -4.25
N ARG A 35 11.05 21.66 -5.09
CA ARG A 35 9.89 22.49 -5.45
C ARG A 35 8.98 21.81 -6.48
N ASP A 36 9.57 21.22 -7.51
CA ASP A 36 8.82 20.85 -8.71
C ASP A 36 8.76 19.34 -8.95
N VAL A 37 9.75 18.55 -8.51
CA VAL A 37 9.82 17.10 -8.79
C VAL A 37 9.34 16.26 -7.61
N ALA A 38 9.79 16.56 -6.40
CA ALA A 38 9.46 15.80 -5.19
C ALA A 38 7.94 15.71 -4.92
N PRO A 39 7.12 16.77 -5.11
CA PRO A 39 5.67 16.64 -4.98
C PRO A 39 5.06 15.64 -5.97
N ILE A 40 5.54 15.61 -7.22
CA ILE A 40 5.05 14.68 -8.23
C ILE A 40 5.37 13.24 -7.83
N LEU A 41 6.61 12.97 -7.38
CA LEU A 41 7.00 11.64 -6.92
C LEU A 41 6.17 11.20 -5.70
N ARG A 42 5.91 12.12 -4.77
CA ARG A 42 5.06 11.87 -3.60
C ARG A 42 3.66 11.44 -3.99
N ASP A 43 3.03 12.16 -4.89
CA ASP A 43 1.63 11.96 -5.22
C ASP A 43 1.42 10.79 -6.19
N ARG A 44 2.43 10.47 -7.01
CA ARG A 44 2.28 9.51 -8.13
C ARG A 44 3.10 8.24 -7.99
N CYS A 45 4.11 8.20 -7.12
CA CYS A 45 5.11 7.13 -7.14
C CYS A 45 5.42 6.54 -5.75
N ILE A 46 5.60 7.37 -4.74
CA ILE A 46 6.10 6.97 -3.41
C ILE A 46 5.17 5.96 -2.73
N GLY A 47 3.86 5.98 -3.00
CA GLY A 47 2.92 4.98 -2.45
C GLY A 47 3.34 3.53 -2.71
N CYS A 48 4.04 3.25 -3.81
CA CYS A 48 4.53 1.91 -4.18
C CYS A 48 6.06 1.77 -4.26
N HIS A 49 6.81 2.88 -4.18
CA HIS A 49 8.25 2.96 -4.36
C HIS A 49 8.93 3.66 -3.18
N ASN A 50 8.78 3.10 -1.98
CA ASN A 50 9.33 3.64 -0.74
C ASN A 50 10.08 2.54 0.04
N ALA A 51 10.75 2.94 1.14
CA ALA A 51 11.53 2.02 1.97
C ALA A 51 10.76 0.76 2.43
N ASN A 52 9.45 0.87 2.65
CA ASN A 52 8.58 -0.23 3.11
C ASN A 52 8.03 -1.08 1.96
N LEU A 53 7.90 -0.50 0.75
CA LEU A 53 7.40 -1.19 -0.43
C LEU A 53 8.28 -0.85 -1.64
N LYS A 54 9.18 -1.78 -2.00
CA LYS A 54 10.22 -1.60 -3.03
C LYS A 54 9.80 -2.18 -4.37
N SER A 55 8.68 -1.70 -4.94
CA SER A 55 8.18 -2.24 -6.22
C SER A 55 9.26 -2.14 -7.30
N GLY A 56 9.60 -3.27 -7.92
CA GLY A 56 10.66 -3.33 -8.94
C GLY A 56 12.06 -2.92 -8.48
N GLY A 57 12.32 -2.90 -7.16
CA GLY A 57 13.62 -2.58 -6.57
C GLY A 57 14.05 -1.11 -6.72
N LEU A 58 13.11 -0.19 -6.96
CA LEU A 58 13.35 1.25 -7.09
C LEU A 58 12.74 2.01 -5.90
N LEU A 59 13.53 2.88 -5.28
CA LEU A 59 13.13 3.77 -4.19
C LEU A 59 13.06 5.21 -4.72
N LEU A 60 11.96 5.90 -4.43
CA LEU A 60 11.68 7.26 -4.92
C LEU A 60 11.33 8.23 -3.78
N ASP A 61 11.56 7.82 -2.53
CA ASP A 61 11.18 8.53 -1.31
C ASP A 61 12.21 9.54 -0.81
N SER A 62 13.35 9.68 -1.50
CA SER A 62 14.32 10.74 -1.31
C SER A 62 15.10 11.03 -2.60
N PHE A 63 15.73 12.20 -2.66
CA PHE A 63 16.67 12.55 -3.73
C PHE A 63 17.79 11.50 -3.89
N GLU A 64 18.41 11.08 -2.79
CA GLU A 64 19.50 10.12 -2.79
C GLU A 64 19.07 8.78 -3.38
N ASN A 65 17.91 8.28 -2.96
CA ASN A 65 17.36 7.01 -3.44
C ASN A 65 17.00 7.07 -4.92
N LEU A 66 16.41 8.17 -5.39
CA LEU A 66 16.12 8.39 -6.80
C LEU A 66 17.40 8.35 -7.64
N MET A 67 18.44 9.04 -7.19
CA MET A 67 19.71 9.14 -7.91
C MET A 67 20.51 7.82 -7.89
N LYS A 68 20.38 7.04 -6.81
CA LYS A 68 20.96 5.69 -6.70
C LYS A 68 20.35 4.72 -7.72
N GLY A 69 19.08 4.91 -8.08
CA GLY A 69 18.37 4.04 -9.02
C GLY A 69 17.90 2.73 -8.39
N GLY A 70 17.73 1.70 -9.20
CA GLY A 70 17.17 0.42 -8.75
C GLY A 70 17.82 -0.80 -9.41
N GLY A 71 17.14 -1.96 -9.34
CA GLY A 71 17.65 -3.23 -9.86
C GLY A 71 17.92 -3.26 -11.38
N HIS A 72 17.52 -2.23 -12.12
CA HIS A 72 17.74 -2.08 -13.57
C HIS A 72 18.72 -0.94 -13.90
N GLY A 73 19.54 -0.53 -12.92
CA GLY A 73 20.50 0.57 -13.06
C GLY A 73 19.90 1.93 -12.71
N PRO A 74 20.50 3.03 -13.21
CA PRO A 74 20.11 4.38 -12.85
C PRO A 74 18.70 4.71 -13.34
N ALA A 75 17.87 5.29 -12.46
CA ALA A 75 16.56 5.81 -12.84
C ALA A 75 16.68 7.14 -13.61
N ILE A 76 17.69 7.94 -13.23
CA ILE A 76 17.98 9.26 -13.78
C ILE A 76 19.37 9.26 -14.42
N VAL A 77 19.44 9.83 -15.62
CA VAL A 77 20.68 10.15 -16.31
C VAL A 77 20.78 11.68 -16.39
N PRO A 78 21.59 12.32 -15.52
CA PRO A 78 21.72 13.77 -15.48
C PRO A 78 22.04 14.36 -16.86
N GLY A 79 21.30 15.41 -17.24
CA GLY A 79 21.41 16.09 -18.53
C GLY A 79 20.74 15.37 -19.70
N ARG A 80 20.22 14.15 -19.52
CA ARG A 80 19.64 13.33 -20.61
C ARG A 80 18.31 12.71 -20.18
N SER A 81 17.25 13.52 -20.13
CA SER A 81 15.91 13.04 -19.79
C SER A 81 15.38 11.98 -20.75
N GLY A 82 15.79 12.02 -22.03
CA GLY A 82 15.43 11.02 -23.04
C GLY A 82 16.03 9.63 -22.79
N GLU A 83 17.14 9.53 -22.05
CA GLU A 83 17.79 8.27 -21.70
C GLU A 83 17.44 7.82 -20.27
N SER A 84 16.84 8.71 -19.48
CA SER A 84 16.46 8.41 -18.10
C SER A 84 15.32 7.41 -18.07
N ARG A 85 15.59 6.23 -17.48
CA ARG A 85 14.63 5.12 -17.41
C ARG A 85 13.30 5.53 -16.80
N LEU A 86 13.31 6.42 -15.80
CA LEU A 86 12.09 6.98 -15.20
C LEU A 86 11.19 7.64 -16.27
N VAL A 87 11.75 8.51 -17.10
CA VAL A 87 11.00 9.22 -18.17
C VAL A 87 10.55 8.25 -19.25
N LEU A 88 11.38 7.27 -19.61
CA LEU A 88 11.04 6.24 -20.57
C LEU A 88 9.85 5.39 -20.10
N MET A 89 9.81 5.01 -18.81
CA MET A 89 8.69 4.29 -18.20
C MET A 89 7.42 5.13 -18.14
N ILE A 90 7.53 6.40 -17.73
CA ILE A 90 6.40 7.36 -17.69
C ILE A 90 5.75 7.50 -19.07
N LYS A 91 6.57 7.58 -20.12
CA LYS A 91 6.09 7.71 -21.50
C LYS A 91 5.71 6.37 -22.16
N GLY A 92 5.82 5.24 -21.45
CA GLY A 92 5.55 3.90 -21.97
C GLY A 92 6.48 3.48 -23.11
N ARG A 93 7.72 3.99 -23.14
CA ARG A 93 8.76 3.62 -24.12
C ARG A 93 9.52 2.38 -23.71
N VAL A 94 9.45 2.00 -22.44
CA VAL A 94 9.94 0.73 -21.90
C VAL A 94 8.87 0.13 -20.98
N ALA A 95 8.83 -1.20 -20.86
CA ALA A 95 7.90 -1.89 -20.00
C ALA A 95 8.45 -2.07 -18.56
N PRO A 96 7.57 -2.10 -17.53
CA PRO A 96 6.16 -1.69 -17.59
C PRO A 96 6.02 -0.16 -17.78
N ARG A 97 4.91 0.27 -18.38
CA ARG A 97 4.51 1.68 -18.32
C ARG A 97 4.14 2.01 -16.87
N MET A 98 4.65 3.13 -16.38
CA MET A 98 4.40 3.61 -15.02
C MET A 98 3.82 5.03 -15.05
N PRO A 99 3.04 5.45 -14.04
CA PRO A 99 2.52 4.66 -12.93
C PRO A 99 1.45 3.66 -13.38
N LEU A 100 1.23 2.60 -12.60
CA LEU A 100 0.12 1.66 -12.83
C LEU A 100 -1.21 2.31 -12.43
N GLY A 101 -2.20 2.30 -13.33
CA GLY A 101 -3.55 2.79 -13.02
C GLY A 101 -3.74 4.32 -13.11
N GLY A 102 -2.81 5.06 -13.73
CA GLY A 102 -2.95 6.50 -13.96
C GLY A 102 -1.88 7.07 -14.89
N GLU A 103 -2.00 8.36 -15.21
CA GLU A 103 -1.03 9.08 -16.05
C GLU A 103 -0.59 10.40 -15.37
N LEU A 104 0.67 10.78 -15.60
CA LEU A 104 1.14 12.12 -15.22
C LEU A 104 0.62 13.15 -16.24
N LYS A 105 0.33 14.35 -15.75
CA LYS A 105 -0.01 15.49 -16.59
C LYS A 105 1.20 15.90 -17.42
N SER A 106 0.96 16.53 -18.58
CA SER A 106 2.03 16.95 -19.48
C SER A 106 3.01 17.93 -18.81
N GLU A 107 2.51 18.78 -17.92
CA GLU A 107 3.29 19.75 -17.15
C GLU A 107 4.19 19.07 -16.11
N GLU A 108 3.68 18.02 -15.45
CA GLU A 108 4.45 17.20 -14.50
C GLU A 108 5.61 16.49 -15.22
N ILE A 109 5.33 15.90 -16.39
CA ILE A 109 6.37 15.27 -17.23
C ILE A 109 7.38 16.31 -17.70
N ALA A 110 6.93 17.51 -18.10
CA ALA A 110 7.82 18.58 -18.54
C ALA A 110 8.73 19.07 -17.41
N ALA A 111 8.22 19.21 -16.19
CA ALA A 111 8.99 19.60 -15.01
C ALA A 111 10.09 18.59 -14.69
N ILE A 112 9.75 17.29 -14.66
CA ILE A 112 10.74 16.21 -14.43
C ILE A 112 11.83 16.25 -15.50
N ARG A 113 11.44 16.34 -16.78
CA ARG A 113 12.41 16.36 -17.89
C ARG A 113 13.32 17.58 -17.83
N ALA A 114 12.76 18.76 -17.60
CA ALA A 114 13.54 20.00 -17.52
C ALA A 114 14.51 20.01 -16.35
N TRP A 115 14.13 19.44 -15.20
CA TRP A 115 15.04 19.25 -14.07
C TRP A 115 16.19 18.27 -14.41
N ILE A 116 15.87 17.12 -15.03
CA ILE A 116 16.89 16.15 -15.46
C ILE A 116 17.83 16.77 -16.48
N ASP A 117 17.29 17.40 -17.53
CA ASP A 117 18.07 18.06 -18.59
C ASP A 117 18.89 19.24 -18.04
N GLY A 118 18.45 19.84 -16.93
CA GLY A 118 19.18 20.83 -16.15
C GLY A 118 20.32 20.27 -15.29
N GLY A 119 20.56 18.95 -15.31
CA GLY A 119 21.63 18.27 -14.58
C GLY A 119 21.18 17.52 -13.33
N ALA A 120 19.86 17.39 -13.10
CA ALA A 120 19.30 16.70 -11.93
C ALA A 120 19.89 17.19 -10.59
N ALA A 121 19.99 18.51 -10.43
CA ALA A 121 20.61 19.13 -9.26
C ALA A 121 19.88 18.73 -7.95
N PRO A 122 20.63 18.60 -6.84
CA PRO A 122 20.05 18.34 -5.51
C PRO A 122 19.10 19.45 -5.08
N PRO A 123 18.22 19.19 -4.10
CA PRO A 123 17.35 20.23 -3.57
C PRO A 123 18.17 21.38 -2.94
N GLU A 124 17.69 22.61 -3.13
CA GLU A 124 18.36 23.84 -2.64
C GLU A 124 18.33 23.96 -1.11
N THR A 125 17.42 23.26 -0.45
CA THR A 125 17.29 23.13 1.00
C THR A 125 17.14 21.65 1.35
N ASP A 126 17.42 21.28 2.60
CA ASP A 126 17.15 19.92 3.08
C ASP A 126 15.75 19.47 2.69
N GLU A 127 15.64 18.24 2.18
CA GLU A 127 14.39 17.69 1.68
C GLU A 127 13.39 17.67 2.83
N ALA A 128 12.32 18.48 2.71
CA ALA A 128 11.25 18.46 3.68
C ALA A 128 10.76 17.01 3.82
N PRO A 129 10.71 16.45 5.05
CA PRO A 129 10.30 15.07 5.25
C PRO A 129 9.01 14.83 4.49
N THR A 130 8.94 13.73 3.72
CA THR A 130 7.69 13.36 3.06
C THR A 130 6.61 13.31 4.14
N PRO A 131 5.58 14.17 4.09
CA PRO A 131 4.52 14.12 5.08
C PRO A 131 3.92 12.71 5.04
N PRO A 132 3.63 12.10 6.20
CA PRO A 132 3.08 10.76 6.24
C PRO A 132 1.84 10.71 5.34
N ALA A 133 1.71 9.61 4.60
CA ALA A 133 0.56 9.41 3.72
C ALA A 133 -0.73 9.70 4.51
N VAL A 134 -1.60 10.54 3.96
CA VAL A 134 -2.92 10.76 4.53
C VAL A 134 -3.73 9.51 4.24
N ILE A 135 -3.71 8.56 5.18
CA ILE A 135 -4.53 7.36 5.11
C ILE A 135 -5.93 7.79 5.57
N PRO A 136 -6.95 7.81 4.68
CA PRO A 136 -8.30 8.14 5.10
C PRO A 136 -8.77 7.09 6.11
N GLU A 137 -9.33 7.55 7.23
CA GLU A 137 -9.92 6.65 8.21
C GLU A 137 -11.27 6.14 7.70
N ILE A 138 -11.25 5.01 6.98
CA ILE A 138 -12.46 4.35 6.48
C ILE A 138 -13.01 3.46 7.60
N ARG A 139 -14.04 3.94 8.29
CA ARG A 139 -14.76 3.15 9.29
C ARG A 139 -15.88 2.32 8.65
N PRO A 140 -16.17 1.12 9.16
CA PRO A 140 -17.35 0.37 8.75
C PRO A 140 -18.64 1.19 8.96
N ALA A 141 -19.53 1.18 7.98
CA ALA A 141 -20.83 1.86 8.08
C ALA A 141 -21.79 1.20 9.07
N ALA A 142 -21.50 -0.03 9.49
CA ALA A 142 -22.29 -0.82 10.43
C ALA A 142 -21.38 -1.47 11.49
N PRO A 143 -21.92 -1.80 12.68
CA PRO A 143 -21.18 -2.54 13.69
C PRO A 143 -20.63 -3.85 13.13
N VAL A 144 -19.32 -4.06 13.25
CA VAL A 144 -18.68 -5.31 12.85
C VAL A 144 -18.87 -6.34 13.96
N THR A 145 -19.54 -7.44 13.63
CA THR A 145 -19.62 -8.61 14.50
C THR A 145 -18.53 -9.60 14.09
N PRO A 146 -17.71 -10.10 15.03
CA PRO A 146 -16.74 -11.13 14.71
C PRO A 146 -17.44 -12.38 14.15
N PRO A 147 -16.90 -13.03 13.11
CA PRO A 147 -17.50 -14.23 12.58
C PRO A 147 -17.39 -15.38 13.60
N VAL A 148 -18.40 -16.24 13.61
CA VAL A 148 -18.32 -17.55 14.28
C VAL A 148 -17.61 -18.50 13.33
N THR A 149 -16.45 -19.02 13.74
CA THR A 149 -15.62 -19.87 12.88
C THR A 149 -15.51 -21.31 13.37
N ALA A 150 -15.93 -21.58 14.61
CA ALA A 150 -15.97 -22.92 15.18
C ALA A 150 -17.18 -23.08 16.10
N LEU A 151 -17.69 -24.31 16.21
CA LEU A 151 -18.81 -24.68 17.08
C LEU A 151 -18.50 -26.02 17.77
N ALA A 152 -18.90 -26.15 19.04
CA ALA A 152 -18.86 -27.43 19.76
C ALA A 152 -20.06 -27.56 20.71
N PHE A 153 -20.85 -28.62 20.55
CA PHE A 153 -21.96 -28.93 21.46
C PHE A 153 -21.47 -29.66 22.71
N ASP A 154 -22.04 -29.31 23.86
CA ASP A 154 -21.92 -30.12 25.07
C ASP A 154 -22.45 -31.53 24.78
N PRO A 155 -21.71 -32.61 25.10
CA PRO A 155 -22.14 -33.98 24.83
C PRO A 155 -23.44 -34.38 25.53
N ARG A 156 -23.86 -33.64 26.56
CA ARG A 156 -25.12 -33.85 27.29
C ARG A 156 -26.25 -32.95 26.75
N GLY A 157 -26.02 -32.21 25.68
CA GLY A 157 -27.01 -31.39 24.99
C GLY A 157 -27.43 -30.12 25.74
N ARG A 158 -26.62 -29.61 26.68
CA ARG A 158 -27.05 -28.48 27.53
C ARG A 158 -26.74 -27.11 26.97
N PHE A 159 -25.66 -26.98 26.18
CA PHE A 159 -25.22 -25.71 25.61
C PHE A 159 -24.33 -25.91 24.38
N LEU A 160 -24.08 -24.81 23.68
CA LEU A 160 -23.19 -24.69 22.53
C LEU A 160 -22.06 -23.71 22.86
N ALA A 161 -20.83 -24.08 22.55
CA ALA A 161 -19.68 -23.18 22.50
C ALA A 161 -19.46 -22.71 21.06
N ALA A 162 -19.21 -21.41 20.88
CA ALA A 162 -18.94 -20.77 19.60
C ALA A 162 -17.60 -20.02 19.65
N GLY A 163 -16.71 -20.30 18.70
CA GLY A 163 -15.40 -19.68 18.57
C GLY A 163 -15.46 -18.44 17.70
N LEU A 164 -14.95 -17.32 18.21
CA LEU A 164 -14.85 -16.02 17.56
C LEU A 164 -13.40 -15.51 17.62
N PHE A 165 -13.18 -14.27 17.19
CA PHE A 165 -11.90 -13.58 17.39
C PHE A 165 -11.67 -13.27 18.87
N GLU A 166 -10.65 -13.91 19.46
CA GLU A 166 -10.23 -13.76 20.87
C GLU A 166 -11.33 -14.01 21.91
N GLU A 167 -12.42 -14.69 21.51
CA GLU A 167 -13.56 -15.00 22.36
C GLU A 167 -14.11 -16.39 22.05
N ILE A 168 -14.54 -17.10 23.10
CA ILE A 168 -15.45 -18.24 23.00
C ILE A 168 -16.74 -17.84 23.70
N ALA A 169 -17.84 -17.78 22.96
CA ALA A 169 -19.17 -17.50 23.49
C ALA A 169 -19.91 -18.81 23.81
N PHE A 170 -20.73 -18.80 24.86
CA PHE A 170 -21.58 -19.92 25.25
C PHE A 170 -23.05 -19.54 25.11
N GLN A 171 -23.84 -20.46 24.59
CA GLN A 171 -25.29 -20.29 24.41
C GLN A 171 -26.03 -21.51 24.94
N ASP A 172 -27.18 -21.31 25.59
CA ASP A 172 -28.07 -22.44 25.88
C ASP A 172 -28.79 -22.91 24.60
N VAL A 173 -29.52 -24.02 24.69
CA VAL A 173 -30.23 -24.62 23.56
C VAL A 173 -31.33 -23.74 22.95
N THR A 174 -31.70 -22.64 23.61
CA THR A 174 -32.65 -21.65 23.09
C THR A 174 -31.96 -20.55 22.28
N GLY A 175 -30.62 -20.56 22.20
CA GLY A 175 -29.81 -19.54 21.54
C GLY A 175 -29.47 -18.35 22.43
N ARG A 176 -29.83 -18.37 23.72
CA ARG A 176 -29.51 -17.28 24.64
C ARG A 176 -28.07 -17.37 25.11
N LYS A 177 -27.31 -16.27 24.99
CA LYS A 177 -25.93 -16.18 25.49
C LYS A 177 -25.89 -16.38 27.02
N THR A 178 -25.13 -17.38 27.47
CA THR A 178 -24.93 -17.72 28.90
C THR A 178 -23.55 -17.33 29.40
N GLY A 179 -22.74 -16.69 28.55
CA GLY A 179 -21.49 -16.03 28.90
C GLY A 179 -20.44 -16.19 27.81
N ALA A 180 -19.21 -15.82 28.13
CA ALA A 180 -18.09 -15.89 27.22
C ALA A 180 -16.77 -16.01 27.97
N VAL A 181 -15.73 -16.39 27.24
CA VAL A 181 -14.35 -16.45 27.71
C VAL A 181 -13.48 -15.68 26.73
N LYS A 182 -12.64 -14.78 27.25
CA LYS A 182 -11.66 -14.01 26.50
C LYS A 182 -10.25 -14.62 26.62
N GLY A 183 -9.36 -14.21 25.73
CA GLY A 183 -7.93 -14.54 25.81
C GLY A 183 -7.40 -15.69 24.94
N PRO A 184 -8.18 -16.43 24.10
CA PRO A 184 -7.57 -17.14 22.98
C PRO A 184 -6.74 -16.18 22.10
N PRO A 185 -5.59 -16.61 21.54
CA PRO A 185 -4.57 -15.70 20.99
C PRO A 185 -4.85 -15.14 19.59
N ASP A 186 -5.99 -15.45 18.98
CA ASP A 186 -6.43 -14.97 17.67
C ASP A 186 -7.87 -15.46 17.44
N MET A 187 -8.25 -15.67 16.17
CA MET A 187 -9.43 -16.41 15.74
C MET A 187 -9.42 -17.84 16.26
N VAL A 188 -10.47 -18.20 17.00
CA VAL A 188 -10.72 -19.58 17.44
C VAL A 188 -11.31 -20.40 16.31
N ARG A 189 -10.44 -21.09 15.57
CA ARG A 189 -10.78 -21.84 14.35
C ARG A 189 -11.22 -23.27 14.61
N ALA A 190 -10.89 -23.82 15.77
CA ALA A 190 -11.28 -25.16 16.16
C ALA A 190 -11.77 -25.20 17.61
N LEU A 191 -12.85 -25.94 17.85
CA LEU A 191 -13.37 -26.22 19.19
C LEU A 191 -13.66 -27.71 19.32
N ALA A 192 -13.34 -28.29 20.47
CA ALA A 192 -13.76 -29.64 20.83
C ALA A 192 -14.07 -29.69 22.33
N ILE A 193 -15.15 -30.39 22.71
CA ILE A 193 -15.48 -30.67 24.10
C ILE A 193 -15.21 -32.15 24.37
N SER A 194 -14.53 -32.46 25.48
CA SER A 194 -14.29 -33.85 25.88
C SER A 194 -15.62 -34.56 26.15
N ARG A 195 -15.67 -35.87 25.89
CA ARG A 195 -16.92 -36.64 26.00
C ARG A 195 -17.53 -36.65 27.41
N ASP A 196 -16.71 -36.51 28.44
CA ASP A 196 -17.16 -36.37 29.83
C ASP A 196 -17.71 -34.96 30.16
N GLY A 197 -17.53 -33.99 29.26
CA GLY A 197 -17.98 -32.61 29.37
C GLY A 197 -17.15 -31.77 30.34
N LYS A 198 -15.92 -32.17 30.66
CA LYS A 198 -15.06 -31.44 31.60
C LYS A 198 -14.08 -30.50 30.93
N LEU A 199 -13.59 -30.84 29.74
CA LEU A 199 -12.57 -30.05 29.04
C LEU A 199 -13.12 -29.45 27.75
N LEU A 200 -12.71 -28.22 27.49
CA LEU A 200 -12.86 -27.54 26.22
C LEU A 200 -11.48 -27.29 25.64
N ALA A 201 -11.22 -27.81 24.45
CA ALA A 201 -10.04 -27.47 23.67
C ALA A 201 -10.43 -26.41 22.63
N ALA A 202 -9.64 -25.34 22.56
CA ALA A 202 -9.80 -24.27 21.61
C ALA A 202 -8.50 -24.07 20.83
N GLY A 203 -8.55 -24.23 19.52
CA GLY A 203 -7.42 -24.13 18.62
C GLY A 203 -7.53 -22.87 17.75
N GLY A 204 -6.41 -22.20 17.56
CA GLY A 204 -6.33 -21.01 16.73
C GLY A 204 -4.88 -20.60 16.51
N GLY A 205 -4.69 -19.32 16.16
CA GLY A 205 -3.38 -18.73 15.94
C GLY A 205 -3.32 -17.93 14.64
N ARG A 206 -2.14 -17.40 14.37
CA ARG A 206 -1.89 -16.56 13.19
C ARG A 206 -1.55 -17.44 11.99
N PRO A 207 -2.33 -17.36 10.90
CA PRO A 207 -2.05 -18.11 9.69
C PRO A 207 -0.61 -17.92 9.20
N ALA A 208 0.03 -19.02 8.83
CA ALA A 208 1.42 -19.14 8.41
C ALA A 208 2.47 -18.62 9.42
N GLN A 209 2.11 -18.46 10.71
CA GLN A 209 3.03 -17.96 11.74
C GLN A 209 3.08 -18.86 12.97
N SER A 210 1.93 -19.15 13.58
CA SER A 210 1.88 -19.92 14.82
C SER A 210 0.49 -20.47 15.09
N GLY A 211 0.46 -21.65 15.73
CA GLY A 211 -0.75 -22.25 16.26
C GLY A 211 -0.64 -22.51 17.76
N GLU A 212 -1.75 -22.29 18.44
CA GLU A 212 -1.90 -22.58 19.87
C GLU A 212 -3.19 -23.36 20.11
N ILE A 213 -3.14 -24.27 21.08
CA ILE A 213 -4.34 -24.93 21.63
C ILE A 213 -4.46 -24.60 23.10
N GLN A 214 -5.58 -24.01 23.50
CA GLN A 214 -5.92 -23.77 24.89
C GLN A 214 -6.89 -24.85 25.39
N ILE A 215 -6.48 -25.55 26.44
CA ILE A 215 -7.31 -26.50 27.18
C ILE A 215 -7.88 -25.78 28.39
N ARG A 216 -9.21 -25.78 28.51
CA ARG A 216 -9.95 -25.09 29.55
C ARG A 216 -10.81 -26.07 30.34
N ASP A 217 -10.94 -25.86 31.64
CA ASP A 217 -11.97 -26.50 32.43
C ASP A 217 -13.31 -25.86 32.05
N LEU A 218 -14.27 -26.68 31.62
CA LEU A 218 -15.50 -26.20 31.02
C LEU A 218 -16.48 -25.65 32.07
N ALA A 219 -16.44 -26.18 33.30
CA ALA A 219 -17.34 -25.74 34.37
C ALA A 219 -16.96 -24.36 34.91
N SER A 220 -15.68 -24.19 35.25
CA SER A 220 -15.12 -22.93 35.74
C SER A 220 -14.72 -21.96 34.63
N ARG A 221 -14.63 -22.45 33.39
CA ARG A 221 -14.17 -21.71 32.20
C ARG A 221 -12.73 -21.21 32.28
N THR A 222 -11.94 -21.76 33.18
CA THR A 222 -10.55 -21.35 33.43
C THR A 222 -9.57 -22.06 32.49
N LEU A 223 -8.46 -21.39 32.18
CA LEU A 223 -7.37 -21.99 31.40
C LEU A 223 -6.63 -23.01 32.26
N VAL A 224 -6.57 -24.25 31.79
CA VAL A 224 -5.83 -25.34 32.45
C VAL A 224 -4.44 -25.48 31.86
N LYS A 225 -4.34 -25.43 30.52
CA LYS A 225 -3.07 -25.60 29.82
C LYS A 225 -3.10 -24.95 28.44
N THR A 226 -1.97 -24.39 28.05
CA THR A 226 -1.68 -24.01 26.67
C THR A 226 -0.73 -25.02 26.06
N LEU A 227 -1.05 -25.52 24.87
CA LEU A 227 -0.19 -26.39 24.07
C LEU A 227 0.34 -25.58 22.88
N LEU A 228 1.67 -25.53 22.78
CA LEU A 228 2.40 -24.87 21.71
C LEU A 228 3.11 -25.92 20.86
N GLY A 229 3.42 -25.56 19.61
CA GLY A 229 4.22 -26.41 18.72
C GLY A 229 3.75 -26.45 17.27
N HIS A 230 2.51 -26.05 17.00
CA HIS A 230 2.02 -25.85 15.64
C HIS A 230 2.66 -24.61 15.02
N SER A 231 3.24 -24.76 13.83
CA SER A 231 3.87 -23.66 13.07
C SER A 231 2.87 -22.83 12.26
N ASP A 232 1.60 -23.21 12.28
CA ASP A 232 0.48 -22.53 11.62
C ASP A 232 -0.77 -22.64 12.51
N ALA A 233 -1.79 -21.86 12.23
CA ALA A 233 -3.06 -21.87 12.93
C ALA A 233 -3.67 -23.27 12.97
N VAL A 234 -4.26 -23.64 14.11
CA VAL A 234 -4.92 -24.94 14.28
C VAL A 234 -6.33 -24.86 13.71
N PHE A 235 -6.64 -25.71 12.74
CA PHE A 235 -7.92 -25.71 12.01
C PHE A 235 -8.88 -26.81 12.48
N ALA A 236 -8.38 -27.89 13.09
CA ALA A 236 -9.25 -28.94 13.62
C ALA A 236 -8.74 -29.49 14.96
N LEU A 237 -9.70 -29.91 15.79
CA LEU A 237 -9.47 -30.54 17.08
C LEU A 237 -10.45 -31.69 17.28
N ALA A 238 -9.97 -32.81 17.83
CA ALA A 238 -10.83 -33.94 18.20
C ALA A 238 -10.30 -34.64 19.44
N PHE A 239 -11.13 -34.77 20.47
CA PHE A 239 -10.83 -35.65 21.61
C PHE A 239 -11.05 -37.11 21.20
N SER A 240 -10.21 -38.01 21.73
CA SER A 240 -10.48 -39.45 21.65
C SER A 240 -11.76 -39.81 22.44
N PRO A 241 -12.43 -40.93 22.12
CA PRO A 241 -13.67 -41.33 22.80
C PRO A 241 -13.53 -41.50 24.32
N ASP A 242 -12.36 -41.91 24.79
CA ASP A 242 -12.03 -42.03 26.22
C ASP A 242 -11.57 -40.70 26.85
N GLY A 243 -11.43 -39.64 26.06
CA GLY A 243 -10.96 -38.31 26.49
C GLY A 243 -9.48 -38.22 26.82
N SER A 244 -8.70 -39.30 26.65
CA SER A 244 -7.29 -39.35 27.07
C SER A 244 -6.33 -38.68 26.08
N ARG A 245 -6.77 -38.44 24.84
CA ARG A 245 -5.96 -37.86 23.76
C ARG A 245 -6.71 -36.76 23.03
N LEU A 246 -5.94 -35.85 22.45
CA LEU A 246 -6.42 -34.78 21.57
C LEU A 246 -5.63 -34.85 20.26
N ALA A 247 -6.33 -34.99 19.13
CA ALA A 247 -5.77 -34.82 17.80
C ALA A 247 -5.96 -33.36 17.35
N SER A 248 -4.99 -32.85 16.60
CA SER A 248 -4.96 -31.47 16.11
C SER A 248 -4.27 -31.37 14.75
N SER A 249 -4.76 -30.49 13.88
CA SER A 249 -4.17 -30.16 12.57
C SER A 249 -4.33 -28.69 12.24
#